data_AF-N8VB67-F1
#
_entry.id   AF-N8VB67-F1
#
_cell.length_a   1.000
_cell.length_b   1.000
_cell.length_c   1.000
_cell.angle_alpha   90.00
_cell.angle_beta   90.00
_cell.angle_gamma   90.00
#
_symmetry.space_group_name_H-M   'P 1'
#
loop_
_entity.id
_entity.type
_entity.pdbx_description
1 polymer ?
#
loop_
_entity_poly.entity_id
_entity_poly.type
_entity_poly.pdbx_seq_one_letter_code
_entity_poly.pdbx_strand_id
1 'polypeptide(L)' 'MKLKTMPKIKARNPVALSPLLHKGGIHESEKPKAEHRRMRKAMKHELKAKYWL' A
#
# COMPACT_ATOMS: atom_id res chain seq x y z
N MET A 1 40.41 11.37 15.09
CA MET A 1 40.12 11.46 13.64
C MET A 1 39.14 12.59 13.40
N LYS A 2 39.43 13.50 12.46
CA LYS A 2 38.54 14.64 12.17
C LYS A 2 37.31 14.12 11.43
N LEU A 3 36.13 14.21 12.05
CA LEU A 3 34.86 13.86 11.43
C LEU A 3 34.60 14.88 10.31
N LYS A 4 34.56 14.43 9.06
CA LYS A 4 34.22 15.28 7.91
C LYS A 4 32.78 15.78 8.10
N THR A 5 32.57 17.08 7.95
CA THR A 5 31.24 17.69 8.00
C THR A 5 30.40 17.13 6.86
N MET A 6 29.46 16.25 7.20
CA MET A 6 28.52 15.70 6.22
C MET A 6 27.55 16.80 5.77
N PRO A 7 27.24 16.91 4.48
CA PRO A 7 26.29 17.91 4.00
C PRO A 7 24.92 17.62 4.61
N LYS A 8 24.32 18.63 5.27
CA LYS A 8 22.92 18.58 5.68
C LYS A 8 22.09 18.34 4.43
N ILE A 9 21.47 17.17 4.33
CA ILE A 9 20.51 16.86 3.28
C ILE A 9 19.38 17.88 3.44
N LYS A 10 19.37 18.92 2.60
CA LYS A 10 18.26 19.85 2.53
C LYS A 10 17.06 19.04 2.06
N ALA A 11 16.05 18.88 2.93
CA ALA A 11 14.78 18.32 2.51
C ALA A 11 14.28 19.20 1.36
N ARG A 12 14.35 18.71 0.12
CA ARG A 12 14.01 19.48 -1.09
C ARG A 12 12.53 19.90 -1.11
N ASN A 13 11.70 19.32 -0.24
CA ASN A 13 10.32 19.68 -0.02
C ASN A 13 9.91 19.37 1.44
N PRO A 14 9.71 20.37 2.31
CA PRO A 14 9.26 20.13 3.70
C PRO A 14 7.84 19.57 3.77
N VAL A 15 7.02 19.79 2.73
CA VAL A 15 5.64 19.30 2.64
C VAL A 15 5.59 17.79 2.40
N ALA A 16 6.66 17.19 1.84
CA ALA A 16 6.76 15.73 1.69
C ALA A 16 6.91 14.99 3.03
N LEU A 17 7.25 15.71 4.11
CA LEU A 17 7.28 15.19 5.48
C LEU A 17 5.94 15.42 6.21
N SER A 18 4.97 16.06 5.55
CA SER A 18 3.66 16.30 6.16
C SER A 18 2.90 14.99 6.33
N PRO A 19 2.35 14.71 7.51
CA PRO A 19 1.44 13.57 7.74
C PRO A 19 0.27 13.50 6.76
N LEU A 20 -0.15 14.63 6.17
CA LEU A 20 -1.19 14.69 5.13
C LEU A 20 -0.73 14.15 3.76
N LEU A 21 0.57 14.18 3.48
CA LEU A 21 1.18 13.76 2.21
C LEU A 21 1.81 12.37 2.29
N HIS A 22 2.10 11.89 3.50
CA HIS A 22 2.23 10.46 3.75
C HIS A 22 0.89 9.83 3.35
N LYS A 23 0.84 9.20 2.17
CA LYS A 23 -0.29 8.41 1.68
C LYS A 23 -0.58 7.17 2.57
N GLY A 24 -0.36 7.24 3.87
CA GLY A 24 -0.93 6.32 4.85
C GLY A 24 -2.34 6.74 5.19
N GLY A 25 -3.21 6.87 4.18
CA GLY A 25 -4.64 7.03 4.43
C GLY A 25 -5.17 5.82 5.19
N ILE A 26 -6.37 5.91 5.74
CA ILE A 26 -7.09 4.83 6.44
C ILE A 26 -7.04 3.48 5.66
N HIS A 27 -6.83 3.55 4.35
CA HIS A 27 -6.73 2.44 3.40
C HIS A 27 -5.29 1.93 3.12
N GLU A 28 -4.25 2.32 3.85
CA GLU A 28 -2.89 1.77 3.64
C GLU A 28 -2.83 0.26 3.92
N SER A 29 -3.66 -0.19 4.86
CA SER A 29 -3.86 -1.60 5.22
C SER A 29 -4.82 -2.32 4.27
N GLU A 30 -5.63 -1.59 3.51
CA GLU A 30 -6.51 -2.18 2.53
C GLU A 30 -5.68 -2.63 1.33
N LYS A 31 -5.66 -3.94 1.11
CA LYS A 31 -5.09 -4.55 -0.09
C LYS A 31 -6.27 -4.85 -1.03
N PRO A 32 -6.87 -3.86 -1.73
CA PRO A 32 -8.07 -4.06 -2.54
C PRO A 32 -7.85 -5.13 -3.61
N LYS A 33 -6.63 -5.24 -4.15
CA LYS A 33 -6.25 -6.32 -5.07
C LYS A 33 -6.32 -7.72 -4.44
N ALA A 34 -5.95 -7.85 -3.17
CA ALA A 34 -6.02 -9.13 -2.44
C ALA A 34 -7.48 -9.51 -2.13
N GLU A 35 -8.31 -8.54 -1.76
CA GLU A 35 -9.74 -8.71 -1.54
C GLU A 35 -10.48 -9.12 -2.82
N HIS A 36 -10.27 -8.38 -3.93
CA HIS A 36 -10.85 -8.74 -5.22
C HIS A 36 -10.45 -10.15 -5.67
N ARG A 37 -9.20 -10.57 -5.40
CA ARG A 37 -8.75 -11.93 -5.70
C ARG A 37 -9.50 -12.98 -4.86
N ARG A 38 -9.73 -12.71 -3.58
CA ARG A 38 -10.50 -13.59 -2.68
C ARG A 38 -11.94 -13.74 -3.17
N MET A 39 -12.61 -12.63 -3.49
CA MET A 39 -13.99 -12.64 -3.98
C MET A 39 -14.14 -13.42 -5.29
N ARG A 40 -13.24 -13.21 -6.26
CA ARG A 40 -13.26 -13.98 -7.52
C ARG A 40 -13.10 -15.48 -7.29
N LYS A 41 -12.21 -15.91 -6.39
CA LYS A 41 -12.06 -17.33 -6.05
C LYS A 41 -13.33 -17.88 -5.43
N ALA A 42 -13.90 -17.19 -4.44
CA ALA A 42 -15.13 -17.62 -3.78
C ALA A 42 -16.28 -17.79 -4.79
N MET A 43 -16.49 -16.79 -5.65
CA MET A 43 -17.52 -16.84 -6.69
C MET A 43 -17.29 -17.98 -7.68
N LYS A 44 -16.04 -18.24 -8.11
CA LYS A 44 -15.72 -19.39 -8.96
C LYS A 44 -16.06 -20.73 -8.30
N HIS A 45 -15.77 -20.87 -7.01
CA HIS A 45 -16.10 -22.08 -6.25
C HIS A 45 -17.61 -22.27 -6.13
N GLU A 46 -18.34 -21.21 -5.81
CA GLU A 46 -19.80 -21.24 -5.71
C GLU A 46 -20.44 -21.62 -7.04
N LEU A 47 -20.00 -21.02 -8.16
CA LEU A 47 -20.49 -21.33 -9.49
C LEU A 47 -20.24 -22.80 -9.85
N LYS A 48 -19.04 -23.33 -9.56
CA LYS A 48 -18.72 -24.73 -9.79
C LYS A 48 -19.59 -25.69 -8.95
N ALA A 49 -19.85 -25.32 -7.70
CA ALA A 49 -20.67 -26.14 -6.79
C ALA A 49 -22.16 -26.13 -7.18
N LYS A 50 -22.69 -24.98 -7.59
CA LYS A 50 -24.12 -24.83 -7.93
C LYS A 50 -24.48 -25.30 -9.34
N TYR A 51 -23.59 -25.07 -10.32
CA TYR A 51 -23.91 -25.28 -11.73
C TYR A 51 -23.18 -26.48 -12.36
N TRP A 52 -22.36 -27.22 -11.61
CA TRP A 52 -21.59 -28.39 -12.10
C TRP A 52 -20.92 -28.18 -13.48
N LEU A 53 -20.40 -26.97 -13.72
CA LEU A 53 -19.54 -26.64 -14.88
C LEU A 53 -18.10 -27.13 -14.68
#